data_AF-A0A7K2YF92-F1
#
_entry.id   AF-A0A7K2YF92-F1
#
_cell.length_a   1.000
_cell.length_b   1.000
_cell.length_c   1.000
_cell.angle_alpha   90.00
_cell.angle_beta   90.00
_cell.angle_gamma   90.00
#
_symmetry.space_group_name_H-M   'P 1'
#
loop_
_entity.id
_entity.type
_entity.pdbx_description
1 polymer ?
#
loop_
_entity_poly.entity_id
_entity_poly.type
_entity_poly.pdbx_seq_one_letter_code
_entity_poly.pdbx_strand_id
1 'polypeptide(L)' 'MSEDSRTTNKPLFLERSPIQGTCPRCGAEELRSYPVNSEGGWFDVVKCQGCLLSVSRERGPRLGSIRLLSDLL' A
#
# COMPACT_ATOMS: atom_id res chain seq x y z
N MET A 1 11.57 -32.37 -25.09
CA MET A 1 10.76 -31.17 -25.37
C MET A 1 10.16 -30.75 -24.04
N SER A 2 10.72 -29.72 -23.42
CA SER A 2 10.30 -29.29 -22.08
C SER A 2 9.03 -28.46 -22.20
N GLU A 3 7.97 -28.89 -21.53
CA GLU A 3 6.69 -28.19 -21.47
C GLU A 3 6.83 -26.89 -20.67
N ASP A 4 6.48 -25.80 -21.35
CA ASP A 4 6.42 -24.44 -20.86
C ASP A 4 5.26 -24.31 -19.84
N SER A 5 5.59 -24.50 -18.56
CA SER A 5 4.66 -24.34 -17.44
C SER A 5 4.42 -22.85 -17.19
N ARG A 6 3.60 -22.22 -18.04
CA ARG A 6 3.13 -20.85 -17.83
C ARG A 6 2.19 -20.82 -16.63
N THR A 7 2.69 -20.28 -15.51
CA THR A 7 1.92 -19.98 -14.30
C THR A 7 0.64 -19.22 -14.66
N THR A 8 -0.53 -19.83 -14.44
CA THR A 8 -1.86 -19.25 -14.72
C THR A 8 -2.34 -18.27 -13.65
N ASN A 9 -1.49 -17.90 -12.69
CA ASN A 9 -1.93 -17.20 -11.49
C ASN A 9 -2.02 -15.67 -11.70
N LYS A 10 -3.12 -15.08 -11.24
CA LYS A 10 -3.34 -13.63 -11.30
C LYS A 10 -2.34 -12.93 -10.38
N PRO A 11 -1.64 -11.88 -10.85
CA PRO A 11 -0.74 -11.12 -9.99
C PRO A 11 -1.52 -10.43 -8.87
N LEU A 12 -0.94 -10.46 -7.67
CA LEU A 12 -1.45 -9.67 -6.55
C LEU A 12 -1.18 -8.19 -6.84
N PHE A 13 -2.23 -7.39 -6.79
CA PHE A 13 -2.16 -5.94 -6.93
C PHE A 13 -2.61 -5.28 -5.64
N LEU A 14 -1.84 -4.29 -5.18
CA LEU A 14 -2.24 -3.44 -4.07
C LEU A 14 -2.99 -2.23 -4.60
N GLU A 15 -4.27 -2.13 -4.24
CA GLU A 15 -5.06 -0.94 -4.54
C GLU A 15 -4.54 0.27 -3.76
N ARG A 16 -4.46 1.42 -4.45
CA ARG A 16 -4.08 2.71 -3.87
C ARG A 16 -5.25 3.68 -4.00
N SER A 17 -6.01 3.85 -2.93
CA SER A 17 -7.22 4.65 -2.94
C SER A 17 -6.87 6.15 -3.08
N PRO A 18 -7.52 6.89 -4.01
CA PRO A 18 -7.35 8.34 -4.11
C PRO A 18 -7.80 9.04 -2.83
N ILE A 19 -7.06 10.07 -2.44
CA ILE A 19 -7.38 10.96 -1.33
C ILE A 19 -7.46 12.39 -1.88
N GLN A 20 -8.50 13.12 -1.51
CA GLN A 20 -8.65 14.52 -1.89
C GLN A 20 -7.61 15.40 -1.19
N GLY A 21 -7.19 16.46 -1.86
CA GLY A 21 -6.28 17.46 -1.33
C GLY A 21 -4.95 17.54 -2.08
N THR A 22 -4.14 18.50 -1.67
CA THR A 22 -2.91 18.89 -2.37
C THR A 22 -1.69 18.46 -1.58
N CYS A 23 -0.66 17.95 -2.24
CA CYS A 23 0.61 17.65 -1.60
C CYS A 23 1.25 18.93 -1.04
N PRO A 24 1.58 19.00 0.27
CA PRO A 24 2.13 20.20 0.88
C PRO A 24 3.57 20.51 0.43
N ARG A 25 4.22 19.58 -0.28
CA ARG A 25 5.60 19.77 -0.79
C ARG A 25 5.64 20.18 -2.25
N CYS A 26 4.88 19.51 -3.12
CA CYS A 26 4.98 19.73 -4.57
C CYS A 26 3.72 20.31 -5.20
N GLY A 27 2.64 20.54 -4.44
CA GLY A 27 1.41 21.13 -4.97
C GLY A 27 0.55 20.20 -5.82
N ALA A 28 0.91 18.92 -5.98
CA ALA A 28 0.14 17.99 -6.82
C ALA A 28 -1.08 17.42 -6.07
N GLU A 29 -2.20 17.23 -6.77
CA GLU A 29 -3.44 16.61 -6.26
C GLU A 29 -3.46 15.07 -6.45
N GLU A 30 -2.28 14.46 -6.31
CA GLU A 30 -2.08 13.02 -6.54
C GLU A 30 -1.83 12.28 -5.22
N LEU A 31 -2.66 12.54 -4.21
CA LEU A 31 -2.56 11.84 -2.92
C LEU A 31 -3.24 10.47 -3.00
N ARG A 32 -2.59 9.46 -2.44
CA ARG A 32 -3.10 8.09 -2.38
C ARG A 32 -2.89 7.50 -0.99
N SER A 33 -3.90 6.80 -0.48
CA SER A 33 -3.81 5.98 0.74
C SER A 33 -3.55 4.52 0.40
N TYR A 34 -2.59 3.90 1.09
CA TYR A 34 -2.29 2.47 0.96
C TYR A 34 -1.34 1.98 2.08
N PRO A 35 -1.33 0.67 2.38
CA PRO A 35 -0.37 0.08 3.30
C PRO A 35 1.04 0.00 2.68
N VAL A 36 2.06 0.22 3.51
CA VAL A 36 3.48 0.08 3.15
C VAL A 36 4.22 -0.68 4.23
N ASN A 37 5.03 -1.66 3.85
CA ASN A 37 6.01 -2.27 4.74
C ASN A 37 7.34 -1.49 4.65
N SER A 38 7.90 -1.15 5.81
CA SER A 38 9.21 -0.51 5.95
C SER A 38 9.93 -1.06 7.18
N GLU A 39 11.15 -0.59 7.46
CA GLU A 39 11.95 -1.05 8.61
C GLU A 39 11.18 -1.03 9.94
N GLY A 40 10.31 -0.03 10.16
CA GLY A 40 9.47 0.08 11.36
C GLY A 40 8.21 -0.82 11.37
N GLY A 41 8.08 -1.73 10.42
CA GLY A 41 6.91 -2.56 10.19
C GLY A 41 5.92 -1.99 9.16
N TRP A 42 4.66 -2.42 9.28
CA TRP A 42 3.57 -1.96 8.44
C TRP A 42 3.04 -0.61 8.87
N PHE A 43 2.72 0.23 7.89
CA PHE A 43 2.08 1.53 8.06
C PHE A 43 0.96 1.71 7.05
N ASP A 44 -0.14 2.30 7.48
CA ASP A 44 -1.11 2.90 6.58
C ASP A 44 -0.66 4.34 6.30
N VAL A 45 -0.38 4.65 5.03
CA VAL A 45 0.20 5.93 4.64
C VAL A 45 -0.71 6.68 3.69
N VAL A 46 -0.66 8.01 3.75
CA VAL A 46 -1.07 8.87 2.63
C VAL A 46 0.19 9.40 1.96
N LYS A 47 0.39 9.08 0.68
CA LYS A 47 1.56 9.48 -0.11
C LYS A 47 1.18 10.22 -1.38
N CYS A 48 1.92 11.28 -1.67
CA CYS A 48 1.89 11.91 -2.99
C CYS A 48 2.55 10.98 -4.02
N GLN A 49 1.88 10.74 -5.14
CA GLN A 49 2.43 9.90 -6.21
C GLN A 49 3.47 10.64 -7.07
N GLY A 50 3.40 11.97 -7.17
CA GLY A 50 4.38 12.77 -7.91
C GLY A 50 5.74 12.92 -7.21
N CYS A 51 5.77 13.27 -5.91
CA CYS A 51 7.01 13.55 -5.18
C CYS A 51 7.36 12.56 -4.06
N LEU A 52 6.53 11.53 -3.85
CA LEU A 52 6.71 10.43 -2.89
C LEU A 52 6.71 10.82 -1.40
N LEU A 53 6.43 12.08 -1.07
CA LEU A 53 6.25 12.53 0.31
C LEU A 53 5.13 11.71 0.98
N SER A 54 5.42 11.17 2.16
CA SER A 54 4.37 10.70 3.07
C SER A 54 3.77 11.90 3.80
N VAL A 55 2.51 12.22 3.51
CA VAL A 55 1.75 13.27 4.19
C VAL A 55 1.31 12.81 5.57
N SER A 56 0.97 11.52 5.72
CA SER A 56 0.72 10.88 7.01
C SER A 56 1.28 9.45 7.03
N ARG A 57 1.53 8.95 8.24
CA ARG A 57 1.96 7.56 8.50
C ARG A 57 1.37 7.11 9.82
N GLU A 58 0.48 6.13 9.78
CA GLU A 58 -0.10 5.51 10.96
C GLU A 58 0.39 4.07 11.06
N ARG A 59 0.64 3.56 12.27
CA ARG A 59 1.09 2.17 12.45
C ARG A 59 -0.03 1.23 12.00
N GLY A 60 0.28 0.38 11.03
CA GLY A 60 -0.64 -0.63 10.54
C GLY A 60 -0.58 -1.92 11.38
N PRO A 61 -1.40 -2.91 11.03
CA PRO A 61 -1.39 -4.23 11.66
C PRO A 61 -0.04 -4.94 11.50
N ARG A 62 0.36 -5.73 12.50
CA ARG A 62 1.66 -6.44 12.51
C ARG A 62 1.86 -7.35 11.31
N LEU A 63 0.77 -7.92 10.78
CA LEU A 63 0.78 -8.83 9.63
C LEU A 63 0.24 -8.18 8.34
N GLY A 64 0.21 -6.86 8.26
CA GLY A 64 -0.17 -6.13 7.05
C GLY A 64 -1.60 -6.43 6.61
N SER A 65 -1.75 -6.97 5.40
CA SER A 65 -3.05 -7.35 4.82
C SER A 65 -3.60 -8.68 5.34
N ILE A 66 -2.82 -9.45 6.11
CA ILE A 66 -3.30 -10.70 6.72
C ILE A 66 -4.07 -10.32 7.99
N ARG A 67 -5.32 -10.80 8.09
CA ARG A 67 -6.13 -10.75 9.31
C ARG A 67 -6.22 -12.17 9.86
N LEU A 68 -5.84 -12.38 11.12
CA LEU A 68 -6.00 -13.69 11.73
C LEU A 68 -7.45 -13.85 12.17
N LEU A 69 -7.99 -15.07 12.07
CA LEU A 69 -9.33 -15.37 12.59
C LEU A 69 -9.42 -15.10 14.10
N SER A 70 -8.32 -15.28 14.83
CA SER A 70 -8.22 -14.95 16.25
C SER A 70 -8.36 -13.46 16.55
N ASP A 71 -8.13 -12.57 15.58
CA ASP A 71 -8.27 -11.13 15.76
C ASP A 71 -9.74 -10.67 15.65
N LEU A 72 -10.66 -11.58 15.29
CA LEU A 72 -12.09 -11.31 15.09
C LEU A 72 -12.96 -11.74 16.28
N LEU A 73 -12.35 -12.33 17.32
CA LEU A 73 -13.04 -12.84 18.51
C LEU A 73 -13.05 -11.83 19.65
#